data_AF-A0A964G035-F1
#
_entry.id   AF-A0A964G035-F1
#
_cell.length_a   1.000
_cell.length_b   1.000
_cell.length_c   1.000
_cell.angle_alpha   90.00
_cell.angle_beta   90.00
_cell.angle_gamma   90.00
#
_symmetry.space_group_name_H-M   'P 1'
#
loop_
_entity.id
_entity.type
_entity.pdbx_description
1 polymer ?
#
loop_
_entity_poly.entity_id
_entity_poly.type
_entity_poly.pdbx_seq_one_letter_code
_entity_poly.pdbx_strand_id
1 'polypeptide(L)'
;MKAEFYYDCHRYICSLVQVDFVKELKIKNHQGFVLAVKQGEKIGLLGKSRHNAKQVDVSKPHFYNVIKAAMSALELETRNEVILERNRTIADGEEMIQQQNREIRVLNEQLRIQSTQIEHLSRENQQLSVQLVEKEIRETQISQEIEEDLAAEIDDWVGESEISEEIDELPILDSGFGLELIEHQQDLQDVEKAEEISGGEVEVLDLEIVEQVDVPADNEIKHLAKRGSQRKMRKK
;
A
#
# COMPACT_ATOMS: atom_id res chain seq x y z
N MET A 1 -19.56 -29.30 14.48
CA MET A 1 -19.75 -29.07 13.04
C MET A 1 -20.97 -29.83 12.54
N LYS A 2 -21.80 -29.22 11.68
CA LYS A 2 -23.06 -29.79 11.19
C LYS A 2 -23.27 -29.39 9.74
N ALA A 3 -23.75 -30.30 8.90
CA ALA A 3 -24.10 -30.02 7.50
C ALA A 3 -25.39 -30.74 7.10
N GLU A 4 -26.11 -30.20 6.12
CA GLU A 4 -27.28 -30.84 5.51
C GLU A 4 -26.91 -31.36 4.12
N PHE A 5 -27.43 -32.53 3.74
CA PHE A 5 -27.18 -33.12 2.43
C PHE A 5 -28.34 -33.96 1.94
N TYR A 6 -28.35 -34.23 0.64
CA TYR A 6 -29.34 -35.09 0.00
C TYR A 6 -28.66 -36.36 -0.50
N TYR A 7 -29.28 -37.50 -0.22
CA TYR A 7 -28.87 -38.80 -0.74
C TYR A 7 -30.12 -39.59 -1.09
N ASP A 8 -30.16 -40.17 -2.28
CA ASP A 8 -31.31 -40.94 -2.78
C ASP A 8 -32.65 -40.19 -2.63
N CYS A 9 -32.67 -38.90 -3.00
CA CYS A 9 -33.81 -37.98 -2.86
C CYS A 9 -34.32 -37.72 -1.44
N HIS A 10 -33.62 -38.18 -0.40
CA HIS A 10 -33.97 -37.91 0.99
C HIS A 10 -33.02 -36.90 1.61
N ARG A 11 -33.56 -36.02 2.46
CA ARG A 11 -32.78 -35.06 3.23
C ARG A 11 -32.19 -35.74 4.47
N TYR A 12 -30.90 -35.52 4.67
CA TYR A 12 -30.15 -35.95 5.84
C TYR A 12 -29.47 -34.76 6.49
N ILE A 13 -29.21 -34.92 7.79
CA ILE A 13 -28.44 -33.97 8.57
C ILE A 13 -27.28 -34.74 9.19
N CYS A 14 -26.06 -34.29 8.97
CA CYS A 14 -24.89 -34.88 9.59
C CYS A 14 -24.20 -33.91 10.56
N SER A 15 -23.52 -34.47 11.54
CA SER A 15 -22.64 -33.75 12.43
C SER A 15 -21.44 -34.60 12.83
N LEU A 16 -20.32 -33.93 13.04
CA LEU A 16 -19.10 -34.54 13.57
C LEU A 16 -18.90 -34.05 14.99
N VAL A 17 -18.83 -34.99 15.94
CA VAL A 17 -18.69 -34.72 17.38
C VAL A 17 -17.49 -35.49 17.91
N GLN A 18 -16.71 -34.90 18.82
CA GLN A 18 -15.64 -35.62 19.50
C GLN A 18 -16.19 -36.26 20.78
N VAL A 19 -16.01 -37.57 20.92
CA VAL A 19 -16.46 -38.37 22.07
C VAL A 19 -15.28 -39.24 22.51
N ASP A 20 -14.84 -39.10 23.77
CA ASP A 20 -13.75 -39.88 24.35
C ASP A 20 -12.49 -39.89 23.46
N PHE A 21 -12.09 -38.71 22.97
CA PHE A 21 -10.96 -38.48 22.06
C PHE A 21 -11.12 -39.02 20.63
N VAL A 22 -12.23 -39.70 20.30
CA VAL A 22 -12.51 -40.23 18.96
C VAL A 22 -13.56 -39.35 18.25
N LYS A 23 -13.37 -39.12 16.95
CA LYS A 23 -14.38 -38.43 16.14
C LYS A 23 -15.53 -39.39 15.84
N GLU A 24 -16.75 -38.98 16.17
CA GLU A 24 -18.00 -39.69 15.93
C GLU A 24 -18.83 -38.93 14.90
N LEU A 25 -19.14 -39.60 13.79
CA LEU A 25 -20.04 -39.12 12.76
C LEU A 25 -21.48 -39.50 13.12
N LYS A 26 -22.37 -38.52 13.17
CA LYS A 26 -23.81 -38.70 13.39
C LYS A 26 -24.56 -38.31 12.13
N ILE A 27 -25.42 -39.19 11.63
CA ILE A 27 -26.25 -38.95 10.44
C ILE A 27 -27.70 -39.19 10.82
N LYS A 28 -28.51 -38.14 10.79
CA LYS A 28 -29.95 -38.19 11.01
C LYS A 28 -30.68 -38.25 9.67
N ASN A 29 -31.54 -39.25 9.50
CA ASN A 29 -32.40 -39.36 8.33
C ASN A 29 -33.71 -38.56 8.50
N HIS A 30 -34.48 -38.46 7.42
CA HIS A 30 -35.80 -37.80 7.40
C HIS A 30 -36.83 -38.43 8.37
N GLN A 31 -36.69 -39.72 8.72
CA GLN A 31 -37.56 -40.41 9.69
C GLN A 31 -37.14 -40.19 11.15
N GLY A 32 -36.02 -39.48 11.39
CA GLY A 32 -35.50 -39.20 12.72
C GLY A 32 -34.63 -40.30 13.34
N PHE A 33 -34.27 -41.34 12.59
CA PHE A 33 -33.24 -42.29 12.99
C PHE A 33 -31.86 -41.66 12.83
N VAL A 34 -30.98 -41.97 13.78
CA VAL A 34 -29.59 -41.51 13.81
C VAL A 34 -28.67 -42.71 13.68
N LEU A 35 -27.79 -42.66 12.68
CA LEU A 35 -26.64 -43.53 12.57
C LEU A 35 -25.44 -42.83 13.21
N ALA A 36 -24.86 -43.44 14.25
CA ALA A 36 -23.64 -42.99 14.88
C ALA A 36 -22.50 -43.96 14.53
N VAL A 37 -21.39 -43.42 14.01
CA VAL A 37 -20.22 -44.20 13.58
C VAL A 37 -18.97 -43.54 14.15
N LYS A 38 -18.20 -44.28 14.93
CA LYS A 38 -16.90 -43.82 15.41
C LYS A 38 -15.84 -44.03 14.34
N GLN A 39 -14.90 -43.09 14.25
CA GLN A 39 -13.79 -43.18 13.32
C GLN A 39 -12.99 -44.48 13.57
N GLY A 40 -12.76 -45.25 12.50
CA GLY A 40 -12.03 -46.52 12.55
C GLY A 40 -12.90 -47.76 12.84
N GLU A 41 -14.17 -47.59 13.23
CA GLU A 41 -15.07 -48.71 13.50
C GLU A 41 -15.90 -49.09 12.27
N LYS A 42 -16.07 -50.41 12.05
CA LYS A 42 -16.94 -50.96 10.99
C LYS A 42 -18.38 -51.20 11.45
N ILE A 43 -18.63 -51.07 12.75
CA ILE A 43 -19.95 -51.22 13.35
C ILE A 43 -20.44 -49.84 13.80
N GLY A 44 -21.63 -49.46 13.34
CA GLY A 44 -22.34 -48.26 13.75
C GLY A 44 -23.54 -48.58 14.62
N LEU A 45 -24.07 -47.57 15.29
CA LEU A 45 -25.29 -47.64 16.09
C LEU A 45 -26.41 -46.91 15.36
N LEU A 46 -27.48 -47.63 14.99
CA LEU A 46 -28.65 -47.07 14.31
C LEU A 46 -29.87 -47.08 15.24
N GLY A 47 -30.38 -45.91 15.59
CA GLY A 47 -31.57 -45.79 16.43
C GLY A 47 -32.04 -44.36 16.63
N LYS A 48 -33.19 -44.19 17.30
CA LYS A 48 -33.63 -42.85 17.76
C LYS A 48 -32.90 -42.43 19.04
N SER A 49 -32.50 -43.40 19.85
CA SER A 49 -31.76 -43.22 21.11
C SER A 49 -30.67 -44.28 21.22
N ARG A 50 -29.57 -43.96 21.90
CA ARG A 50 -28.41 -44.87 22.07
C ARG A 50 -28.79 -46.18 22.78
N HIS A 51 -29.71 -46.13 23.74
CA HIS A 51 -30.15 -47.30 24.52
C HIS A 51 -30.93 -48.33 23.68
N ASN A 52 -31.64 -47.88 22.64
CA ASN A 52 -32.42 -48.75 21.75
C ASN A 52 -31.78 -48.85 20.36
N ALA A 53 -30.50 -48.51 20.24
CA ALA A 53 -29.82 -48.50 18.96
C ALA A 53 -29.42 -49.93 18.55
N LYS A 54 -29.72 -50.28 17.31
CA LYS A 54 -29.29 -51.53 16.70
C LYS A 54 -27.87 -51.38 16.18
N GLN A 55 -27.01 -52.35 16.49
CA GLN A 55 -25.70 -52.43 15.86
C GLN A 55 -25.87 -52.80 14.38
N VAL A 56 -25.27 -52.02 13.50
CA VAL A 56 -25.30 -52.21 12.05
C VAL A 56 -23.89 -52.19 11.49
N ASP A 57 -23.60 -53.09 10.55
CA ASP A 57 -22.34 -53.06 9.81
C ASP A 57 -22.38 -51.94 8.76
N VAL A 58 -21.52 -50.95 8.92
CA VAL A 58 -21.43 -49.78 8.04
C VAL A 58 -20.63 -50.05 6.78
N SER A 59 -19.98 -51.20 6.69
CA SER A 59 -19.27 -51.66 5.48
C SER A 59 -20.23 -52.03 4.34
N LYS A 60 -21.52 -52.19 4.65
CA LYS A 60 -22.54 -52.48 3.64
C LYS A 60 -22.70 -51.28 2.67
N PRO A 61 -22.90 -51.53 1.36
CA PRO A 61 -22.88 -50.47 0.34
C PRO A 61 -23.81 -49.29 0.64
N HIS A 62 -25.01 -49.56 1.17
CA HIS A 62 -25.98 -48.51 1.50
C HIS A 62 -25.44 -47.54 2.56
N PHE A 63 -24.97 -48.05 3.70
CA PHE A 63 -24.43 -47.22 4.78
C PHE A 63 -23.13 -46.53 4.36
N TYR A 64 -22.25 -47.26 3.66
CA TYR A 64 -21.00 -46.72 3.15
C TYR A 64 -21.23 -45.48 2.26
N ASN A 65 -22.17 -45.56 1.31
CA ASN A 65 -22.45 -44.43 0.42
C ASN A 65 -23.07 -43.23 1.15
N VAL A 66 -23.96 -43.47 2.12
CA VAL A 66 -24.54 -42.42 2.96
C VAL A 66 -23.47 -41.74 3.81
N ILE A 67 -22.55 -42.52 4.39
CA ILE A 67 -21.41 -42.00 5.16
C ILE A 67 -20.49 -41.17 4.26
N LYS A 68 -20.17 -41.67 3.06
CA LYS A 68 -19.37 -40.94 2.08
C LYS A 68 -20.00 -39.60 1.69
N ALA A 69 -21.31 -39.59 1.44
CA ALA A 69 -22.05 -38.36 1.15
C ALA A 69 -22.04 -37.38 2.33
N ALA A 70 -22.23 -37.88 3.55
CA ALA A 70 -22.16 -37.07 4.76
C ALA A 70 -20.77 -36.45 4.98
N MET A 71 -19.69 -37.23 4.81
CA MET A 71 -18.33 -36.73 4.95
C MET A 71 -18.02 -35.65 3.91
N SER A 72 -18.42 -35.86 2.65
CA SER A 72 -18.26 -34.84 1.61
C SER A 72 -19.04 -33.57 1.92
N ALA A 73 -20.25 -33.68 2.45
CA ALA A 73 -21.05 -32.52 2.84
C ALA A 73 -20.42 -31.73 3.99
N LEU A 74 -19.85 -32.44 4.97
CA LEU A 74 -19.08 -31.81 6.04
C LEU A 74 -17.87 -31.08 5.44
N GLU A 75 -17.02 -31.74 4.65
CA GLU A 75 -15.85 -31.09 4.05
C GLU A 75 -16.19 -29.83 3.25
N LEU A 76 -17.29 -29.86 2.49
CA LEU A 76 -17.79 -28.69 1.77
C LEU A 76 -18.21 -27.57 2.73
N GLU A 77 -18.91 -27.89 3.81
CA GLU A 77 -19.29 -26.90 4.82
C GLU A 77 -18.07 -26.24 5.48
N THR A 78 -17.05 -27.01 5.88
CA THR A 78 -15.81 -26.44 6.43
C THR A 78 -15.12 -25.54 5.42
N ARG A 79 -15.02 -25.96 4.15
CA ARG A 79 -14.39 -25.13 3.12
C ARG A 79 -15.18 -23.85 2.89
N ASN A 80 -16.50 -23.92 2.90
CA ASN A 80 -17.36 -22.75 2.77
C ASN A 80 -17.18 -21.79 3.94
N GLU A 81 -17.10 -22.28 5.18
CA GLU A 81 -16.80 -21.47 6.37
C GLU A 81 -15.48 -20.70 6.19
N VAL A 82 -14.40 -21.38 5.78
CA VAL A 82 -13.09 -20.76 5.53
C VAL A 82 -13.13 -19.75 4.38
N ILE A 83 -13.86 -20.05 3.29
CA ILE A 83 -14.03 -19.13 2.16
C ILE A 83 -14.75 -17.86 2.61
N LEU A 84 -15.81 -18.00 3.41
CA LEU A 84 -16.57 -16.86 3.92
C LEU A 84 -15.71 -15.97 4.82
N GLU A 85 -14.87 -16.56 5.67
CA GLU A 85 -13.91 -15.81 6.49
C GLU A 85 -12.88 -15.07 5.63
N ARG A 86 -12.26 -15.76 4.67
CA ARG A 86 -11.31 -15.13 3.74
C ARG A 86 -11.93 -13.99 2.94
N ASN A 87 -13.18 -14.16 2.47
CA ASN A 87 -13.88 -13.12 1.73
C ASN A 87 -14.12 -11.86 2.57
N ARG A 88 -14.31 -11.98 3.89
CA ARG A 88 -14.39 -10.82 4.79
C ARG A 88 -13.04 -10.10 4.86
N THR A 89 -11.95 -10.84 5.10
CA THR A 89 -10.60 -10.25 5.16
C THR A 89 -10.21 -9.58 3.84
N ILE A 90 -10.59 -10.16 2.70
CA ILE A 90 -10.37 -9.55 1.38
C ILE A 90 -11.15 -8.24 1.26
N ALA A 91 -12.42 -8.22 1.66
CA ALA A 91 -13.23 -7.00 1.61
C ALA A 91 -12.64 -5.86 2.48
N ASP A 92 -12.19 -6.19 3.70
CA ASP A 92 -11.52 -5.23 4.58
C ASP A 92 -10.20 -4.71 3.96
N GLY A 93 -9.42 -5.60 3.35
CA GLY A 93 -8.21 -5.25 2.62
C GLY A 93 -8.47 -4.38 1.39
N GLU A 94 -9.53 -4.65 0.63
CA GLU A 94 -9.97 -3.84 -0.50
C GLU A 94 -10.36 -2.42 -0.06
N GLU A 95 -11.04 -2.28 1.08
CA GLU A 95 -11.38 -0.96 1.64
C GLU A 95 -10.13 -0.18 2.03
N MET A 96 -9.16 -0.83 2.69
CA MET A 96 -7.87 -0.22 3.03
C MET A 96 -7.09 0.23 1.79
N ILE A 97 -7.02 -0.62 0.76
CA ILE A 97 -6.38 -0.28 -0.53
C ILE A 97 -7.09 0.91 -1.18
N GLN A 98 -8.43 0.95 -1.15
CA GLN A 98 -9.18 2.09 -1.68
C GLN A 98 -8.86 3.39 -0.93
N GLN A 99 -8.75 3.32 0.40
CA GLN A 99 -8.40 4.47 1.23
C GLN A 99 -6.97 4.96 0.93
N GLN A 100 -5.99 4.06 0.89
CA GLN A 100 -4.62 4.39 0.51
C GLN A 100 -4.55 5.02 -0.90
N ASN A 101 -5.33 4.50 -1.86
CA ASN A 101 -5.41 5.08 -3.21
C ASN A 101 -6.05 6.48 -3.24
N ARG A 102 -6.87 6.85 -2.26
CA ARG A 102 -7.37 8.24 -2.12
C ARG A 102 -6.26 9.13 -1.58
N GLU A 103 -5.52 8.66 -0.58
CA GLU A 103 -4.40 9.40 0.02
C GLU A 103 -3.29 9.65 -1.01
N ILE A 104 -2.89 8.62 -1.77
CA ILE A 104 -1.92 8.75 -2.86
C ILE A 104 -2.37 9.81 -3.87
N ARG A 105 -3.67 9.87 -4.20
CA ARG A 105 -4.20 10.89 -5.12
C ARG A 105 -4.07 12.31 -4.56
N VAL A 106 -4.38 12.50 -3.28
CA VAL A 106 -4.25 13.80 -2.62
C VAL A 106 -2.77 14.22 -2.56
N LEU A 107 -1.88 13.31 -2.16
CA LEU A 107 -0.44 13.57 -2.09
C LEU A 107 0.15 13.91 -3.47
N ASN A 108 -0.24 13.19 -4.52
CA ASN A 108 0.21 13.49 -5.88
C ASN A 108 -0.24 14.88 -6.36
N GLU A 109 -1.46 15.30 -6.02
CA GLU A 109 -1.91 16.66 -6.36
C GLU A 109 -1.15 17.73 -5.57
N GLN A 110 -0.84 17.47 -4.29
CA GLN A 110 0.01 18.38 -3.50
C GLN A 110 1.41 18.51 -4.10
N LEU A 111 2.04 17.40 -4.49
CA LEU A 111 3.34 17.41 -5.17
C LEU A 111 3.28 18.20 -6.47
N ARG A 112 2.19 18.08 -7.25
CA ARG A 112 1.99 18.86 -8.47
C ARG A 112 1.94 20.36 -8.18
N ILE A 113 1.17 20.77 -7.18
CA ILE A 113 1.07 22.19 -6.77
C ILE A 113 2.43 22.70 -6.32
N GLN A 114 3.12 21.97 -5.46
CA GLN A 114 4.46 22.35 -4.97
C GLN A 114 5.47 22.48 -6.11
N SER A 115 5.45 21.56 -7.08
CA SER A 115 6.30 21.65 -8.28
C SER A 115 6.09 22.97 -9.03
N THR A 116 4.83 23.38 -9.24
CA THR A 116 4.54 24.66 -9.92
C THR A 116 5.01 25.89 -9.13
N GLN A 117 4.95 25.85 -7.80
CA GLN A 117 5.46 26.92 -6.93
C GLN A 117 6.99 27.01 -7.02
N ILE A 118 7.68 25.86 -7.01
CA ILE A 118 9.15 25.81 -7.16
C ILE A 118 9.55 26.39 -8.51
N GLU A 119 8.86 26.04 -9.60
CA GLU A 119 9.14 26.63 -10.91
C GLU A 119 8.92 28.13 -10.96
N HIS A 120 7.84 28.63 -10.34
CA HIS A 120 7.57 30.07 -10.27
C HIS A 120 8.68 30.81 -9.53
N LEU A 121 9.02 30.35 -8.32
CA LEU A 121 10.08 30.94 -7.50
C LEU A 121 11.45 30.86 -8.19
N SER A 122 11.73 29.77 -8.90
CA SER A 122 12.95 29.63 -9.68
C SER A 122 13.03 30.67 -10.80
N ARG A 123 11.94 30.92 -11.53
CA ARG A 123 11.89 31.97 -12.56
C ARG A 123 12.06 33.36 -11.97
N GLU A 124 11.41 33.65 -10.85
CA GLU A 124 11.52 34.93 -10.15
C GLU A 124 12.95 35.19 -9.68
N ASN A 125 13.60 34.20 -9.06
CA ASN A 125 15.01 34.30 -8.67
C ASN A 125 15.93 34.52 -9.88
N GLN A 126 15.67 33.85 -11.01
CA GLN A 126 16.46 34.06 -12.23
C GLN A 126 16.28 35.49 -12.78
N GLN A 127 15.06 36.03 -12.76
CA GLN A 127 14.79 37.41 -13.18
C GLN A 127 15.49 38.43 -12.28
N LEU A 128 15.40 38.26 -10.97
CA LEU A 128 16.08 39.12 -10.01
C LEU A 128 17.61 39.08 -10.19
N SER A 129 18.16 37.90 -10.45
CA SER A 129 19.59 37.76 -10.75
C SER A 129 20.00 38.51 -12.01
N VAL A 130 19.22 38.43 -13.09
CA VAL A 130 19.48 39.19 -14.33
C VAL A 130 19.39 40.70 -14.08
N GLN A 131 18.38 41.17 -13.34
CA GLN A 131 18.23 42.59 -13.00
C GLN A 131 19.39 43.12 -12.17
N LEU A 132 19.92 42.31 -11.24
CA LEU A 132 21.09 42.65 -10.45
C LEU A 132 22.32 42.85 -11.33
N VAL A 133 22.57 41.91 -12.26
CA VAL A 133 23.68 42.02 -13.22
C VAL A 133 23.52 43.24 -14.13
N GLU A 134 22.30 43.48 -14.66
CA GLU A 134 22.04 44.67 -15.48
C GLU A 134 22.24 45.98 -14.72
N LYS A 135 21.88 46.00 -13.43
CA LYS A 135 22.08 47.17 -12.57
C LYS A 135 23.56 47.40 -12.31
N GLU A 136 24.34 46.35 -12.02
CA GLU A 136 25.79 46.42 -11.82
C GLU A 136 26.52 46.88 -13.10
N ILE A 137 26.12 46.39 -14.28
CA ILE A 137 26.63 46.88 -15.57
C ILE A 137 26.33 48.37 -15.74
N ARG A 138 25.12 48.82 -15.42
CA ARG A 138 24.77 50.25 -15.50
C ARG A 138 25.55 51.12 -14.51
N GLU A 139 25.70 50.66 -13.27
CA GLU A 139 26.46 51.38 -12.25
C GLU A 139 27.94 51.51 -12.69
N THR A 140 28.54 50.43 -13.19
CA THR A 140 29.93 50.46 -13.70
C THR A 140 30.11 51.35 -14.93
N GLN A 141 29.16 51.36 -15.87
CA GLN A 141 29.19 52.25 -17.04
C GLN A 141 29.10 53.73 -16.64
N ILE A 142 28.18 54.07 -15.73
CA ILE A 142 28.04 55.44 -15.23
C ILE A 142 29.31 55.87 -14.49
N SER A 143 29.91 55.00 -13.68
CA SER A 143 31.18 55.29 -13.00
C SER A 143 32.32 55.56 -14.00
N GLN A 144 32.40 54.79 -15.09
CA GLN A 144 33.42 55.00 -16.14
C GLN A 144 33.20 56.29 -16.93
N GLU A 145 31.96 56.64 -17.30
CA GLU A 145 31.64 57.91 -17.98
C GLU A 145 32.00 59.12 -17.10
N ILE A 146 31.72 59.05 -15.79
CA ILE A 146 32.09 60.12 -14.84
C ILE A 146 33.61 60.25 -14.70
N GLU A 147 34.35 59.13 -14.66
CA GLU A 147 35.82 59.17 -14.64
C GLU A 147 36.41 59.74 -15.94
N GLU A 148 35.85 59.42 -17.10
CA GLU A 148 36.29 59.97 -18.39
C GLU A 148 35.99 61.47 -18.51
N ASP A 149 34.81 61.93 -18.06
CA ASP A 149 34.45 63.36 -18.04
C ASP A 149 35.33 64.15 -17.05
N LEU A 150 35.60 63.60 -15.85
CA LEU A 150 36.51 64.22 -14.88
C LEU A 150 37.96 64.23 -15.35
N ALA A 151 38.43 63.19 -16.05
CA ALA A 151 39.77 63.16 -16.64
C ALA A 151 39.92 64.21 -17.75
N ALA A 152 38.88 64.44 -18.56
CA ALA A 152 38.87 65.50 -19.57
C ALA A 152 38.84 66.91 -18.95
N GLU A 153 38.16 67.11 -17.82
CA GLU A 153 38.18 68.38 -17.06
C GLU A 153 39.52 68.64 -16.36
N ILE A 154 40.22 67.59 -15.91
CA ILE A 154 41.55 67.71 -15.31
C ILE A 154 42.60 68.07 -16.37
N ASP A 155 42.53 67.50 -17.58
CA ASP A 155 43.48 67.86 -18.66
C ASP A 155 43.31 69.31 -19.17
N ASP A 156 42.15 69.95 -18.98
CA ASP A 156 41.93 71.37 -19.31
C ASP A 156 42.34 72.33 -18.16
N TRP A 157 42.61 71.80 -16.96
CA TRP A 157 43.05 72.58 -15.78
C TRP A 157 44.50 72.30 -15.34
N VAL A 158 45.22 71.38 -15.99
CA VAL A 158 46.67 71.12 -15.77
C VAL A 158 47.57 72.06 -16.61
N GLY A 159 47.00 73.16 -17.11
CA GLY A 159 47.76 74.25 -17.74
C GLY A 159 48.35 75.27 -16.75
N GLU A 160 47.68 75.56 -15.63
CA GLU A 160 48.10 76.66 -14.74
C GLU A 160 47.66 76.42 -13.30
N SER A 161 48.59 76.04 -12.41
CA SER A 161 48.67 76.54 -11.02
C SER A 161 49.87 75.91 -10.29
N GLU A 162 51.06 76.47 -10.50
CA GLU A 162 52.00 76.64 -9.39
C GLU A 162 51.42 77.75 -8.49
N ILE A 163 51.08 77.47 -7.22
CA ILE A 163 51.12 78.45 -6.11
C ILE A 163 51.13 77.70 -4.76
N SER A 164 52.27 77.86 -4.08
CA SER A 164 52.59 78.05 -2.65
C SER A 164 51.65 77.66 -1.49
N GLU A 165 52.28 76.95 -0.53
CA GLU A 165 52.42 77.22 0.92
C GLU A 165 51.25 77.63 1.84
N GLU A 166 51.26 76.96 3.00
CA GLU A 166 50.98 77.50 4.36
C GLU A 166 49.52 77.74 4.77
N ILE A 167 48.96 76.78 5.51
CA ILE A 167 48.08 77.05 6.67
C ILE A 167 48.39 76.02 7.76
N ASP A 168 49.12 76.48 8.78
CA ASP A 168 49.26 75.83 10.07
C ASP A 168 48.09 76.22 11.01
N GLU A 169 47.79 75.28 11.91
CA GLU A 169 47.17 75.43 13.24
C GLU A 169 45.74 76.00 13.38
N LEU A 170 44.81 75.13 13.81
CA LEU A 170 44.12 75.29 15.11
C LEU A 170 43.69 73.90 15.67
N PRO A 171 43.78 73.69 17.00
CA PRO A 171 43.48 72.44 17.69
C PRO A 171 41.99 72.35 18.07
N ILE A 172 41.51 71.15 18.47
CA ILE A 172 40.67 70.91 19.68
C ILE A 172 39.97 69.52 19.67
N LEU A 173 40.18 68.83 20.81
CA LEU A 173 39.33 67.86 21.54
C LEU A 173 39.12 66.42 21.04
N ASP A 174 39.91 65.56 21.68
CA ASP A 174 39.47 64.33 22.34
C ASP A 174 37.99 64.38 22.80
N SER A 175 37.15 63.60 22.13
CA SER A 175 35.89 63.11 22.69
C SER A 175 35.75 61.65 22.29
N GLY A 176 36.15 60.78 23.21
CA GLY A 176 35.83 59.38 23.14
C GLY A 176 34.33 59.17 23.00
N PHE A 177 33.92 58.48 21.96
CA PHE A 177 32.70 57.69 21.95
C PHE A 177 33.02 56.34 21.33
N GLY A 178 32.64 55.32 22.09
CA GLY A 178 33.08 53.95 21.94
C GLY A 178 32.67 53.32 20.62
N LEU A 179 33.56 52.48 20.12
CA LEU A 179 33.21 51.30 19.36
C LEU A 179 32.39 50.38 20.28
N GLU A 180 31.06 50.50 20.26
CA GLU A 180 30.19 49.41 20.70
C GLU A 180 29.91 48.51 19.49
N LEU A 181 30.77 47.51 19.36
CA LEU A 181 30.39 46.21 18.80
C LEU A 181 29.23 45.67 19.64
N ILE A 182 28.02 45.69 19.10
CA ILE A 182 26.94 44.85 19.61
C ILE A 182 27.03 43.52 18.88
N GLU A 183 27.59 42.55 19.60
CA GLU A 183 27.32 41.13 19.45
C GLU A 183 25.82 40.88 19.26
N HIS A 184 25.44 40.35 18.10
CA HIS A 184 24.32 39.42 18.00
C HIS A 184 24.82 38.14 17.34
N GLN A 185 25.66 37.40 18.08
CA GLN A 185 25.64 35.94 18.03
C GLN A 185 24.48 35.48 18.90
N GLN A 186 23.39 35.03 18.28
CA GLN A 186 22.42 34.16 18.93
C GLN A 186 22.10 32.99 17.99
N ASP A 187 22.52 31.83 18.46
CA ASP A 187 21.82 30.55 18.38
C ASP A 187 21.80 29.82 17.04
N LEU A 188 22.98 29.28 16.69
CA LEU A 188 23.12 28.04 15.93
C LEU A 188 23.91 27.04 16.78
N GLN A 189 23.24 26.42 17.76
CA GLN A 189 23.56 25.09 18.28
C GLN A 189 22.49 24.62 19.27
N ASP A 190 22.38 23.29 19.36
CA ASP A 190 21.49 22.50 20.22
C ASP A 190 20.02 22.37 19.78
N VAL A 191 19.76 21.40 18.88
CA VAL A 191 19.02 20.17 19.21
C VAL A 191 19.44 19.04 18.24
N GLU A 192 20.62 18.47 18.47
CA GLU A 192 20.80 17.02 18.26
C GLU A 192 20.68 16.37 19.65
N LYS A 193 19.52 15.75 19.94
CA LYS A 193 19.46 14.55 20.78
C LYS A 193 18.05 13.97 20.85
N ALA A 194 17.98 12.75 20.34
CA ALA A 194 17.22 11.61 20.85
C ALA A 194 15.70 11.78 21.00
N GLU A 195 14.98 11.44 19.93
CA GLU A 195 13.77 10.62 20.11
C GLU A 195 14.09 9.18 19.71
N GLU A 196 14.26 8.36 20.75
CA GLU A 196 14.17 6.91 20.70
C GLU A 196 12.79 6.53 20.14
N ILE A 197 12.72 6.19 18.85
CA ILE A 197 11.57 5.46 18.32
C ILE A 197 11.75 4.00 18.76
N SER A 198 11.17 3.72 19.92
CA SER A 198 10.63 2.44 20.37
C SER A 198 10.58 1.39 19.24
N GLY A 199 11.51 0.43 19.32
CA GLY A 199 11.48 -0.78 18.52
C GLY A 199 10.18 -1.56 18.74
N GLY A 200 9.29 -1.48 17.77
CA GLY A 200 8.29 -2.51 17.54
C GLY A 200 8.95 -3.65 16.77
N GLU A 201 9.01 -4.83 17.38
CA GLU A 201 9.31 -6.09 16.73
C GLU A 201 8.53 -6.21 15.41
N VAL A 202 9.25 -6.10 14.30
CA VAL A 202 8.76 -6.63 13.03
C VAL A 202 9.24 -8.08 13.01
N GLU A 203 8.37 -9.00 13.44
CA GLU A 203 8.53 -10.41 13.12
C GLU A 203 8.54 -10.53 11.58
N VAL A 204 9.74 -10.68 11.04
CA VAL A 204 9.94 -11.12 9.66
C VAL A 204 9.45 -12.57 9.62
N LEU A 205 8.17 -12.76 9.32
CA LEU A 205 7.66 -14.08 8.97
C LEU A 205 8.28 -14.45 7.61
N ASP A 206 9.26 -15.35 7.66
CA ASP A 206 9.76 -16.10 6.51
C ASP A 206 8.59 -16.78 5.80
N LEU A 207 8.05 -16.12 4.79
CA LEU A 207 7.18 -16.74 3.82
C LEU A 207 8.06 -17.60 2.91
N GLU A 208 8.28 -18.84 3.34
CA GLU A 208 8.67 -19.93 2.45
C GLU A 208 7.65 -20.01 1.31
N ILE A 209 8.00 -19.41 0.18
CA ILE A 209 7.34 -19.63 -1.10
C ILE A 209 7.61 -21.10 -1.45
N VAL A 210 6.65 -21.97 -1.11
CA VAL A 210 6.61 -23.33 -1.65
C VAL A 210 6.17 -23.22 -3.11
N GLU A 211 7.17 -23.07 -3.96
CA GLU A 211 7.12 -23.33 -5.38
C GLU A 211 6.96 -24.85 -5.59
N GLN A 212 5.78 -25.28 -6.05
CA GLN A 212 5.60 -26.39 -6.99
C GLN A 212 4.10 -26.59 -7.27
N VAL A 213 3.63 -25.99 -8.37
CA VAL A 213 2.45 -26.49 -9.07
C VAL A 213 2.96 -27.03 -10.41
N ASP A 214 3.18 -28.34 -10.45
CA ASP A 214 3.30 -29.08 -11.69
C ASP A 214 1.97 -28.97 -12.44
N VAL A 215 1.95 -28.16 -13.49
CA VAL A 215 0.86 -28.15 -14.47
C VAL A 215 1.24 -29.17 -15.54
N PRO A 216 0.57 -30.34 -15.63
CA PRO A 216 0.79 -31.24 -16.76
C PRO A 216 0.24 -30.59 -18.03
N ALA A 217 1.13 -30.44 -19.00
CA ALA A 217 0.82 -30.09 -20.36
C ALA A 217 -0.03 -31.20 -21.00
N ASP A 218 -1.26 -30.88 -21.41
CA ASP A 218 -1.95 -31.61 -22.46
C ASP A 218 -2.68 -30.62 -23.37
N ASN A 219 -1.97 -30.29 -24.45
CA ASN A 219 -2.49 -29.69 -25.65
C ASN A 219 -3.31 -30.72 -26.41
N GLU A 220 -4.63 -30.55 -26.55
CA GLU A 220 -5.37 -31.05 -27.71
C GLU A 220 -6.76 -30.40 -27.84
N ILE A 221 -6.80 -29.13 -28.27
CA ILE A 221 -8.05 -28.50 -28.72
C ILE A 221 -8.37 -29.06 -30.12
N LYS A 222 -9.23 -30.08 -30.17
CA LYS A 222 -9.80 -30.59 -31.41
C LYS A 222 -10.75 -29.56 -32.02
N HIS A 223 -10.32 -28.94 -33.11
CA HIS A 223 -11.17 -28.10 -33.96
C HIS A 223 -12.32 -28.94 -34.55
N LEU A 224 -13.55 -28.67 -34.09
CA LEU A 224 -14.78 -29.20 -34.68
C LEU A 224 -15.10 -28.52 -36.01
N ALA A 225 -15.35 -29.32 -37.04
CA ALA A 225 -15.70 -28.86 -38.38
C ALA A 225 -17.07 -28.15 -38.42
N LYS A 226 -17.10 -26.96 -39.05
CA LYS A 226 -18.33 -26.20 -39.35
C LYS A 226 -19.28 -27.02 -40.22
N ARG A 227 -20.44 -27.40 -39.69
CA ARG A 227 -21.53 -28.00 -40.47
C ARG A 227 -22.12 -26.97 -41.42
N GLY A 228 -21.99 -27.24 -42.71
CA GLY A 228 -22.59 -26.47 -43.79
C GLY A 228 -24.12 -26.51 -43.76
N SER A 229 -24.71 -25.34 -43.89
CA SER A 229 -26.13 -25.09 -44.08
C SER A 229 -26.61 -25.67 -45.42
N GLN A 230 -27.54 -26.62 -45.39
CA GLN A 230 -28.33 -26.99 -46.56
C GLN A 230 -29.79 -26.62 -46.36
N ARG A 231 -30.12 -25.45 -46.91
CA ARG A 231 -31.46 -24.90 -47.09
C ARG A 231 -32.15 -25.66 -48.23
N LYS A 232 -32.95 -26.68 -47.93
CA LYS A 232 -33.80 -27.34 -48.93
C LYS A 232 -35.01 -26.45 -49.24
N MET A 233 -35.04 -25.90 -50.45
CA MET A 233 -36.22 -25.31 -51.06
C MET A 233 -37.24 -26.44 -51.36
N ARG A 234 -38.48 -26.30 -50.89
CA ARG A 234 -39.63 -27.03 -51.47
C ARG A 234 -40.17 -26.19 -52.62
N LYS A 235 -40.17 -26.77 -53.83
CA LYS A 235 -40.91 -26.27 -54.98
C LYS A 235 -42.20 -27.08 -55.10
N LYS A 236 -43.28 -26.32 -55.33
CA LYS A 236 -44.59 -26.65 -55.93
C LYS A 236 -45.40 -27.78 -55.31
#